data_AF-A0A956KMN5-F1
#
_entry.id   AF-A0A956KMN5-F1
#
_cell.length_a   1.000
_cell.length_b   1.000
_cell.length_c   1.000
_cell.angle_alpha   90.00
_cell.angle_beta   90.00
_cell.angle_gamma   90.00
#
_symmetry.space_group_name_H-M   'P 1'
#
loop_
_entity.id
_entity.type
_entity.pdbx_description
1 polymer ?
#
loop_
_entity_poly.entity_id
_entity_poly.type
_entity_poly.pdbx_seq_one_letter_code
_entity_poly.pdbx_strand_id
1 'polypeptide(L)'
;MLIDRSSVLPRLSTGSEIQIDLLISVHRRNPDGTPGEILEVIWIVEVQMCRDRTRALAWSSYFNVVARAFGVDPACVEMLVVSPSVEIRGWLVHSLFPRMKNRPILLTRAHVPRLHQAQREGPNRIEPAVLSAIYHGRDPRNVAVVRTALAAIAPLEHVDHELYHEYRQLIRDAAHTDMTDYIQPPYDPVEEPALEPDEDDGVSEWEFEGLTWGQIRERLVARYQKEGLEQGLEQGLE
;
A
#
# COMPACT_ATOMS: atom_id res chain seq x y z
N MET A 1 -18.00 -15.01 -2.12
CA MET A 1 -16.99 -15.54 -1.19
C MET A 1 -17.20 -14.80 0.13
N LEU A 2 -17.76 -15.45 1.15
CA LEU A 2 -17.91 -14.84 2.49
C LEU A 2 -16.63 -15.12 3.29
N ILE A 3 -15.95 -14.05 3.69
CA ILE A 3 -14.81 -14.10 4.63
C ILE A 3 -15.40 -13.92 6.03
N ASP A 4 -15.25 -14.93 6.90
CA ASP A 4 -15.86 -14.92 8.24
C ASP A 4 -14.97 -14.16 9.25
N ARG A 5 -13.64 -14.36 9.16
CA ARG A 5 -12.63 -13.65 9.97
C ARG A 5 -11.32 -13.53 9.21
N SER A 6 -10.68 -12.37 9.31
CA SER A 6 -9.33 -12.11 8.82
C SER A 6 -8.46 -11.54 9.93
N SER A 7 -7.27 -12.10 10.14
CA SER A 7 -6.28 -11.56 11.08
C SER A 7 -5.02 -11.13 10.31
N VAL A 8 -4.49 -9.95 10.67
CA VAL A 8 -3.17 -9.51 10.22
C VAL A 8 -2.13 -10.26 11.04
N LEU A 9 -1.26 -11.00 10.35
CA LEU A 9 -0.23 -11.80 10.98
C LEU A 9 1.07 -11.00 11.10
N PRO A 10 1.87 -11.20 12.17
CA PRO A 10 3.16 -10.56 12.31
C PRO A 10 4.07 -10.93 11.13
N ARG A 11 4.95 -9.99 10.74
CA ARG A 11 5.92 -10.21 9.65
C ARG A 11 6.70 -11.49 9.90
N LEU A 12 6.64 -12.42 8.95
CA LEU A 12 7.46 -13.62 8.97
C LEU A 12 8.89 -13.27 8.54
N SER A 13 9.78 -13.09 9.51
CA SER A 13 11.24 -13.14 9.27
C SER A 13 11.73 -14.53 9.67
N THR A 14 11.80 -15.42 8.70
CA THR A 14 12.60 -16.65 8.87
C THR A 14 14.07 -16.26 8.72
N GLY A 15 15.02 -16.90 9.41
CA GLY A 15 16.47 -16.59 9.29
C GLY A 15 17.09 -16.69 7.89
N SER A 16 16.28 -16.96 6.87
CA SER A 16 16.50 -16.66 5.45
C SER A 16 15.63 -15.45 5.08
N GLU A 17 16.24 -14.31 4.73
CA GLU A 17 15.61 -13.00 4.41
C GLU A 17 14.35 -13.10 3.53
N ILE A 18 13.20 -13.33 4.16
CA ILE A 18 11.89 -13.25 3.54
C ILE A 18 11.20 -12.07 4.19
N GLN A 19 10.96 -11.03 3.40
CA GLN A 19 10.27 -9.83 3.84
C GLN A 19 8.96 -9.74 3.09
N ILE A 20 7.91 -10.28 3.71
CA ILE A 20 6.55 -10.16 3.21
C ILE A 20 5.96 -8.85 3.70
N ASP A 21 5.34 -8.08 2.80
CA ASP A 21 4.73 -6.80 3.18
C ASP A 21 3.57 -7.00 4.17
N LEU A 22 2.67 -7.94 3.87
CA LEU A 22 1.52 -8.28 4.72
C LEU A 22 1.08 -9.75 4.56
N LEU A 23 0.70 -10.37 5.68
CA LEU A 23 0.10 -11.71 5.71
C LEU A 23 -1.30 -11.64 6.34
N ILE A 24 -2.26 -12.29 5.70
CA ILE A 24 -3.65 -12.36 6.16
C ILE A 24 -4.05 -13.83 6.24
N SER A 25 -4.48 -14.30 7.41
CA SER A 25 -5.19 -15.59 7.49
C SER A 25 -6.67 -15.36 7.19
N VAL A 26 -7.21 -16.16 6.27
CA VAL A 26 -8.61 -16.09 5.83
C VAL A 26 -9.27 -17.42 6.13
N HIS A 27 -10.25 -17.41 7.02
CA HIS A 27 -11.06 -18.57 7.34
C HIS A 27 -12.27 -18.64 6.41
N ARG A 28 -12.31 -19.64 5.52
CA ARG A 28 -13.47 -19.90 4.65
C ARG A 28 -14.38 -20.95 5.31
N ARG A 29 -15.68 -20.65 5.37
CA ARG A 29 -16.71 -21.67 5.60
C ARG A 29 -16.96 -22.47 4.32
N ASN A 30 -17.46 -23.69 4.49
CA ASN A 30 -17.97 -24.47 3.37
C ASN A 30 -19.01 -23.66 2.57
N PRO A 31 -18.98 -23.71 1.23
CA PRO A 31 -19.91 -22.96 0.37
C PRO A 31 -21.39 -23.27 0.63
N ASP A 32 -21.69 -24.46 1.15
CA ASP A 32 -23.04 -24.95 1.45
C ASP A 32 -23.51 -24.63 2.89
N GLY A 33 -22.68 -23.94 3.68
CA GLY A 33 -23.00 -23.56 5.05
C GLY A 33 -23.02 -24.72 6.05
N THR A 34 -22.59 -25.92 5.63
CA THR A 34 -22.50 -27.07 6.53
C THR A 34 -21.40 -26.83 7.59
N PRO A 35 -21.61 -27.27 8.84
CA PRO A 35 -20.53 -27.37 9.81
C PRO A 35 -19.47 -28.32 9.26
N GLY A 36 -18.30 -27.79 8.92
CA GLY A 36 -17.20 -28.55 8.34
C GLY A 36 -15.87 -27.86 8.62
N GLU A 37 -14.80 -28.47 8.11
CA GLU A 37 -13.44 -27.99 8.28
C GLU A 37 -13.31 -26.54 7.76
N ILE A 38 -12.96 -25.62 8.65
CA ILE A 38 -12.66 -24.25 8.26
C ILE A 38 -11.40 -24.30 7.44
N LEU A 39 -11.50 -24.03 6.13
CA LEU A 39 -10.32 -23.94 5.30
C LEU A 39 -9.59 -22.65 5.65
N GLU A 40 -8.43 -22.80 6.28
CA GLU A 40 -7.50 -21.69 6.46
C GLU A 40 -6.75 -21.48 5.14
N VAL A 41 -6.94 -20.30 4.56
CA VAL A 41 -6.19 -19.83 3.40
C VAL A 41 -5.31 -18.68 3.85
N ILE A 42 -4.02 -18.74 3.59
CA ILE A 42 -3.09 -17.65 3.90
C ILE A 42 -2.88 -16.79 2.66
N TRP A 43 -3.17 -15.49 2.78
CA TRP A 43 -2.94 -14.50 1.74
C TRP A 43 -1.65 -13.74 2.02
N ILE A 44 -0.70 -13.87 1.10
CA ILE A 44 0.49 -13.03 1.02
C ILE A 44 0.11 -11.79 0.22
N VAL A 45 0.19 -10.62 0.83
CA VAL A 45 -0.08 -9.35 0.15
C VAL A 45 1.24 -8.63 -0.06
N GLU A 46 1.58 -8.37 -1.32
CA GLU A 46 2.82 -7.73 -1.75
C GLU A 46 2.52 -6.43 -2.47
N VAL A 47 3.19 -5.34 -2.09
CA VAL A 47 3.09 -4.03 -2.73
C VAL A 47 4.28 -3.83 -3.65
N GLN A 48 4.01 -3.69 -4.95
CA GLN A 48 5.04 -3.48 -5.96
C GLN A 48 5.05 -2.03 -6.45
N MET A 49 6.14 -1.33 -6.16
CA MET A 49 6.32 0.08 -6.54
C MET A 49 7.23 0.25 -7.78
N CYS A 50 8.17 -0.66 -7.99
CA CYS A 50 9.15 -0.60 -9.08
C CYS A 50 9.25 -1.92 -9.86
N ARG A 51 10.08 -1.97 -10.90
CA ARG A 51 10.36 -3.22 -11.62
C ARG A 51 11.49 -3.96 -10.94
N ASP A 52 11.22 -5.16 -10.44
CA ASP A 52 12.26 -6.01 -9.85
C ASP A 52 12.10 -7.46 -10.31
N ARG A 53 13.00 -7.89 -11.19
CA ARG A 53 12.99 -9.25 -11.74
C ARG A 53 13.42 -10.31 -10.73
N THR A 54 14.14 -9.93 -9.69
CA THR A 54 14.63 -10.86 -8.65
C THR A 54 13.48 -11.38 -7.79
N ARG A 55 12.39 -10.60 -7.67
CA ARG A 55 11.17 -11.00 -6.95
C ARG A 55 10.54 -12.30 -7.44
N ALA A 56 10.68 -12.68 -8.72
CA ALA A 56 10.08 -13.93 -9.22
C ALA A 56 10.57 -15.17 -8.45
N LEU A 57 11.87 -15.21 -8.12
CA LEU A 57 12.46 -16.31 -7.36
C LEU A 57 12.08 -16.22 -5.88
N ALA A 58 12.14 -15.03 -5.29
CA ALA A 58 11.75 -14.80 -3.91
C ALA A 58 10.27 -15.16 -3.67
N TRP A 59 9.36 -14.64 -4.47
CA TRP A 59 7.93 -14.91 -4.35
C TRP A 59 7.59 -16.39 -4.56
N SER A 60 8.34 -17.10 -5.39
CA SER A 60 8.16 -18.55 -5.56
C SER A 60 8.51 -19.33 -4.28
N SER A 61 9.47 -18.86 -3.48
CA SER A 61 9.82 -19.50 -2.20
C SER A 61 8.80 -19.18 -1.10
N TYR A 62 8.14 -18.01 -1.16
CA TYR A 62 7.21 -17.57 -0.13
C TYR A 62 6.06 -18.56 0.09
N PHE A 63 5.50 -19.15 -0.98
CA PHE A 63 4.43 -20.14 -0.87
C PHE A 63 4.81 -21.30 0.07
N ASN A 64 6.00 -21.87 -0.11
CA ASN A 64 6.45 -23.01 0.69
C ASN A 64 6.81 -22.61 2.12
N VAL A 65 7.44 -21.44 2.29
CA VAL A 65 7.84 -20.96 3.61
C VAL A 65 6.63 -20.60 4.46
N VAL A 66 5.67 -19.87 3.89
CA VAL A 66 4.41 -19.52 4.55
C VAL A 66 3.63 -20.79 4.86
N ALA A 67 3.47 -21.70 3.90
CA ALA A 67 2.79 -22.98 4.12
C ALA A 67 3.38 -23.75 5.31
N ARG A 68 4.71 -23.88 5.36
CA ARG A 68 5.41 -24.54 6.46
C ARG A 68 5.23 -23.80 7.79
N ALA A 69 5.30 -22.48 7.79
CA ALA A 69 5.18 -21.67 9.00
C ALA A 69 3.79 -21.79 9.64
N PHE A 70 2.75 -21.91 8.83
CA PHE A 70 1.36 -22.05 9.29
C PHE A 70 0.86 -23.50 9.33
N GLY A 71 1.68 -24.47 8.96
CA GLY A 71 1.29 -25.89 8.93
C GLY A 71 0.17 -26.21 7.93
N VAL A 72 0.05 -25.42 6.86
CA VAL A 72 -0.96 -25.59 5.81
C VAL A 72 -0.34 -26.18 4.54
N ASP A 73 -1.17 -26.71 3.65
CA ASP A 73 -0.73 -27.12 2.31
C ASP A 73 -0.34 -25.88 1.47
N PRO A 74 0.72 -25.92 0.63
CA PRO A 74 1.06 -24.81 -0.27
C PRO A 74 -0.07 -24.37 -1.20
N ALA A 75 -1.02 -25.25 -1.52
CA ALA A 75 -2.22 -24.91 -2.29
C ALA A 75 -3.21 -24.01 -1.52
N CYS A 76 -3.08 -23.94 -0.18
CA CYS A 76 -3.84 -23.03 0.68
C CYS A 76 -3.15 -21.67 0.86
N VAL A 77 -2.05 -21.40 0.14
CA VAL A 77 -1.37 -20.11 0.16
C VAL A 77 -1.61 -19.38 -1.15
N GLU A 78 -2.24 -18.21 -1.08
CA GLU A 78 -2.49 -17.33 -2.22
C GLU A 78 -1.62 -16.08 -2.12
N MET A 79 -1.19 -15.54 -3.25
CA MET A 79 -0.44 -14.28 -3.29
C MET A 79 -1.23 -13.22 -4.04
N LEU A 80 -1.55 -12.13 -3.35
CA LEU A 80 -2.17 -10.93 -3.91
C LEU A 80 -1.08 -9.87 -4.09
N VAL A 81 -0.87 -9.43 -5.33
CA VAL A 81 0.04 -8.33 -5.64
C VAL A 81 -0.78 -7.06 -5.85
N VAL A 82 -0.37 -5.98 -5.21
CA VAL A 82 -0.96 -4.65 -5.32
C VAL A 82 0.10 -3.72 -5.92
N SER A 83 -0.29 -2.92 -6.91
CA SER A 83 0.59 -1.85 -7.40
C SER A 83 -0.25 -0.64 -7.77
N PRO A 84 0.08 0.57 -7.25
CA PRO A 84 -0.63 1.80 -7.64
C PRO A 84 -0.31 2.21 -9.08
N SER A 85 0.88 1.89 -9.60
CA SER A 85 1.31 2.24 -10.95
C SER A 85 0.71 1.33 -12.04
N VAL A 86 0.06 1.94 -13.02
CA VAL A 86 -0.48 1.24 -14.21
C VAL A 86 0.63 0.53 -14.98
N GLU A 87 1.79 1.17 -15.12
CA GLU A 87 2.93 0.65 -15.86
C GLU A 87 3.52 -0.59 -15.18
N ILE A 88 3.66 -0.54 -13.85
CA ILE A 88 4.15 -1.68 -13.06
C ILE A 88 3.17 -2.84 -13.12
N ARG A 89 1.86 -2.60 -13.01
CA ARG A 89 0.83 -3.63 -13.22
C ARG A 89 0.96 -4.30 -14.59
N GLY A 90 1.17 -3.52 -15.65
CA GLY A 90 1.40 -4.04 -16.99
C GLY A 90 2.66 -4.92 -17.05
N TRP A 91 3.78 -4.43 -16.50
CA TRP A 91 5.03 -5.19 -16.47
C TRP A 91 4.90 -6.50 -15.68
N LEU A 92 4.24 -6.50 -14.52
CA LEU A 92 4.00 -7.70 -13.70
C LEU A 92 3.32 -8.81 -14.52
N VAL A 93 2.22 -8.49 -15.20
CA VAL A 93 1.44 -9.45 -15.99
C VAL A 93 2.22 -10.01 -17.18
N HIS A 94 2.96 -9.16 -17.89
CA HIS A 94 3.59 -9.56 -19.15
C HIS A 94 5.01 -10.11 -18.98
N SER A 95 5.72 -9.73 -17.91
CA SER A 95 7.15 -10.05 -17.74
C SER A 95 7.43 -10.92 -16.52
N LEU A 96 6.82 -10.63 -15.36
CA LEU A 96 7.17 -11.31 -14.11
C LEU A 96 6.35 -12.59 -13.91
N PHE A 97 5.02 -12.51 -13.93
CA PHE A 97 4.15 -13.65 -13.65
C PHE A 97 4.32 -14.84 -14.60
N PRO A 98 4.60 -14.68 -15.91
CA PRO A 98 4.84 -15.82 -16.79
C PRO A 98 6.04 -16.69 -16.38
N ARG A 99 6.95 -16.14 -15.56
CA ARG A 99 8.13 -16.85 -15.03
C ARG A 99 7.85 -17.60 -13.74
N MET A 100 6.65 -17.46 -13.17
CA MET A 100 6.27 -18.06 -11.91
C MET A 100 5.39 -19.29 -12.14
N LYS A 101 5.67 -20.36 -11.38
CA LYS A 101 4.86 -21.59 -11.41
C LYS A 101 3.47 -21.35 -10.82
N ASN A 102 3.42 -20.71 -9.65
CA ASN A 102 2.18 -20.26 -9.01
C ASN A 102 2.00 -18.79 -9.36
N ARG A 103 0.95 -18.46 -10.14
CA ARG A 103 0.72 -17.09 -10.59
C ARG A 103 0.06 -16.28 -9.48
N PRO A 104 0.65 -15.16 -9.05
CA PRO A 104 -0.01 -14.25 -8.14
C PRO A 104 -1.28 -13.67 -8.76
N ILE A 105 -2.24 -13.34 -7.91
CA ILE A 105 -3.43 -12.58 -8.26
C ILE A 105 -3.03 -11.11 -8.24
N LEU A 106 -3.19 -10.40 -9.36
CA LEU A 106 -3.00 -8.95 -9.39
C LEU A 106 -4.29 -8.25 -8.98
N LEU A 107 -4.20 -7.33 -8.03
CA LEU A 107 -5.30 -6.41 -7.75
C LEU A 107 -5.45 -5.46 -8.96
N THR A 108 -6.64 -5.46 -9.55
CA THR A 108 -6.96 -4.63 -10.72
C THR A 108 -8.18 -3.77 -10.43
N ARG A 109 -8.47 -2.83 -11.34
CA ARG A 109 -9.67 -1.98 -11.27
C ARG A 109 -10.97 -2.78 -11.16
N ALA A 110 -11.03 -4.01 -11.67
CA ALA A 110 -12.22 -4.85 -11.61
C ALA A 110 -12.52 -5.36 -10.18
N HIS A 111 -11.50 -5.41 -9.32
CA HIS A 111 -11.63 -5.88 -7.95
C HIS A 111 -11.97 -4.76 -6.95
N VAL A 112 -11.76 -3.50 -7.34
CA VAL A 112 -11.97 -2.34 -6.48
C VAL A 112 -13.29 -1.66 -6.86
N PRO A 113 -14.29 -1.57 -5.97
CA PRO A 113 -15.53 -0.88 -6.27
C PRO A 113 -15.30 0.62 -6.48
N ARG A 114 -16.13 1.25 -7.30
CA ARG A 114 -16.16 2.72 -7.40
C ARG A 114 -17.02 3.25 -6.27
N LEU A 115 -16.40 4.03 -5.39
CA LEU A 115 -17.08 4.66 -4.27
C LEU A 115 -17.42 6.10 -4.68
N HIS A 116 -18.70 6.37 -4.91
CA HIS A 116 -19.18 7.65 -5.47
C HIS A 116 -19.84 8.57 -4.44
N GLN A 117 -20.05 8.11 -3.19
CA GLN A 117 -20.81 8.85 -2.18
C GLN A 117 -20.25 8.65 -0.76
N ALA A 118 -19.37 9.56 -0.32
CA ALA A 118 -18.80 9.54 1.04
C ALA A 118 -19.86 9.46 2.16
N GLN A 119 -21.00 10.14 2.00
CA GLN A 119 -22.05 10.22 3.03
C GLN A 119 -22.81 8.91 3.27
N ARG A 120 -22.87 8.00 2.29
CA ARG A 120 -23.51 6.67 2.49
C ARG A 120 -22.57 5.64 3.08
N GLU A 121 -21.28 5.96 3.10
CA GLU A 121 -20.22 5.00 3.36
C GLU A 121 -19.66 5.09 4.79
N GLY A 122 -19.92 6.20 5.48
CA GLY A 122 -19.60 6.39 6.90
C GLY A 122 -18.12 6.73 7.15
N PRO A 123 -17.79 7.27 8.34
CA PRO A 123 -16.44 7.73 8.69
C PRO A 123 -15.38 6.61 8.77
N ASN A 124 -15.78 5.34 8.77
CA ASN A 124 -14.88 4.19 8.92
C ASN A 124 -14.42 3.60 7.57
N ARG A 125 -14.45 4.37 6.48
CA ARG A 125 -14.11 3.89 5.13
C ARG A 125 -13.07 4.76 4.43
N ILE A 126 -12.09 5.24 5.17
CA ILE A 126 -10.93 6.00 4.67
C ILE A 126 -10.17 5.17 3.62
N GLU A 127 -9.67 4.01 4.01
CA GLU A 127 -8.81 3.16 3.17
C GLU A 127 -9.55 2.64 1.93
N PRO A 128 -10.81 2.16 2.01
CA PRO A 128 -11.59 1.82 0.82
C PRO A 128 -11.77 3.00 -0.14
N ALA A 129 -12.02 4.21 0.37
CA ALA A 129 -12.22 5.40 -0.46
C ALA A 129 -10.92 5.81 -1.16
N VAL A 130 -9.80 5.83 -0.43
CA VAL A 130 -8.46 6.07 -0.98
C VAL A 130 -8.13 5.04 -2.06
N LEU A 131 -8.34 3.75 -1.80
CA LEU A 131 -8.08 2.68 -2.76
C LEU A 131 -8.96 2.83 -4.02
N SER A 132 -10.23 3.19 -3.85
CA SER A 132 -11.13 3.48 -4.98
C SER A 132 -10.61 4.65 -5.83
N ALA A 133 -10.13 5.73 -5.22
CA ALA A 133 -9.53 6.85 -5.94
C ALA A 133 -8.24 6.44 -6.67
N ILE A 134 -7.36 5.65 -6.04
CA ILE A 134 -6.13 5.15 -6.67
C ILE A 134 -6.43 4.36 -7.94
N TYR A 135 -7.43 3.49 -7.90
CA TYR A 135 -7.74 2.63 -9.03
C TYR A 135 -8.58 3.33 -10.12
N HIS A 136 -9.45 4.28 -9.77
CA HIS A 136 -10.42 4.86 -10.71
C HIS A 136 -10.21 6.34 -11.05
N GLY A 137 -9.37 7.05 -10.30
CA GLY A 137 -9.18 8.51 -10.39
C GLY A 137 -8.59 9.01 -11.71
N ARG A 138 -7.90 8.14 -12.45
CA ARG A 138 -7.28 8.50 -13.75
C ARG A 138 -8.30 8.69 -14.88
N ASP A 139 -9.56 8.27 -14.73
CA ASP A 139 -10.60 8.55 -15.71
C ASP A 139 -11.29 9.87 -15.37
N PRO A 140 -11.30 10.88 -16.26
CA PRO A 140 -11.89 12.20 -16.00
C PRO A 140 -13.38 12.14 -15.63
N ARG A 141 -14.10 11.05 -15.96
CA ARG A 141 -15.51 10.87 -15.57
C ARG A 141 -15.69 10.47 -14.10
N ASN A 142 -14.62 10.10 -13.40
CA ASN A 142 -14.67 9.60 -12.02
C ASN A 142 -14.37 10.68 -10.96
N VAL A 143 -14.64 11.95 -11.23
CA VAL A 143 -14.45 13.05 -10.26
C VAL A 143 -15.14 12.76 -8.93
N ALA A 144 -16.34 12.17 -8.96
CA ALA A 144 -17.08 11.81 -7.75
C ALA A 144 -16.33 10.80 -6.86
N VAL A 145 -15.47 9.95 -7.44
CA VAL A 145 -14.64 8.99 -6.69
C VAL A 145 -13.53 9.73 -5.94
N VAL A 146 -12.82 10.62 -6.64
CA VAL A 146 -11.74 11.43 -6.05
C VAL A 146 -12.29 12.30 -4.92
N ARG A 147 -13.41 12.99 -5.15
CA ARG A 147 -14.09 13.80 -4.11
C ARG A 147 -14.54 12.97 -2.91
N THR A 148 -14.99 11.74 -3.14
CA THR A 148 -15.38 10.82 -2.06
C THR A 148 -14.19 10.44 -1.19
N ALA A 149 -13.03 10.18 -1.79
CA ALA A 149 -11.80 9.90 -1.06
C ALA A 149 -11.30 11.11 -0.26
N LEU A 150 -11.28 12.30 -0.88
CA LEU A 150 -10.90 13.54 -0.19
C LEU A 150 -11.82 13.83 1.01
N ALA A 151 -13.14 13.65 0.84
CA ALA A 151 -14.10 13.82 1.92
C ALA A 151 -13.92 12.77 3.03
N ALA A 152 -13.52 11.55 2.70
CA ALA A 152 -13.27 10.50 3.68
C ALA A 152 -12.02 10.79 4.52
N ILE A 153 -10.96 11.36 3.93
CA ILE A 153 -9.72 11.69 4.66
C ILE A 153 -9.79 13.03 5.39
N ALA A 154 -10.73 13.92 5.06
CA ALA A 154 -10.84 15.25 5.66
C ALA A 154 -10.79 15.27 7.21
N PRO A 155 -11.44 14.35 7.95
CA PRO A 155 -11.33 14.32 9.42
C PRO A 155 -9.90 14.09 9.93
N LEU A 156 -9.03 13.47 9.14
CA LEU A 156 -7.63 13.24 9.51
C LEU A 156 -6.83 14.53 9.57
N GLU A 157 -7.24 15.60 8.87
CA GLU A 157 -6.54 16.89 8.88
C GLU A 157 -6.30 17.43 10.30
N HIS A 158 -7.22 17.14 11.23
CA HIS A 158 -7.13 17.58 12.62
C HIS A 158 -6.76 16.45 13.62
N VAL A 159 -6.70 15.20 13.16
CA VAL A 159 -6.48 14.02 14.02
C VAL A 159 -5.11 13.39 13.78
N ASP A 160 -4.71 13.30 12.51
CA ASP A 160 -3.45 12.72 12.05
C ASP A 160 -3.02 13.40 10.75
N HIS A 161 -2.34 14.54 10.92
CA HIS A 161 -1.97 15.43 9.82
C HIS A 161 -0.98 14.76 8.84
N GLU A 162 -0.08 13.91 9.33
CA GLU A 162 0.87 13.16 8.50
C GLU A 162 0.12 12.17 7.59
N LEU A 163 -0.76 11.34 8.17
CA LEU A 163 -1.55 10.38 7.41
C LEU A 163 -2.50 11.05 6.40
N TYR A 164 -3.06 12.21 6.78
CA TYR A 164 -3.84 13.03 5.86
C TYR A 164 -3.02 13.41 4.61
N HIS A 165 -1.80 13.94 4.78
CA HIS A 165 -0.94 14.32 3.66
C HIS A 165 -0.53 13.14 2.80
N GLU A 166 -0.20 11.99 3.40
CA GLU A 166 0.14 10.77 2.65
C GLU A 166 -1.02 10.30 1.77
N TYR A 167 -2.24 10.16 2.33
CA TYR A 167 -3.40 9.73 1.54
C TYR A 167 -3.79 10.74 0.47
N ARG A 168 -3.72 12.03 0.81
CA ARG A 168 -3.98 13.11 -0.14
C ARG A 168 -3.01 13.06 -1.31
N GLN A 169 -1.72 12.83 -1.03
CA GLN A 169 -0.69 12.68 -2.05
C GLN A 169 -0.95 11.48 -2.97
N LEU A 170 -1.30 10.33 -2.39
CA LEU A 170 -1.68 9.15 -3.17
C LEU A 170 -2.90 9.38 -4.07
N ILE A 171 -3.91 10.09 -3.57
CA ILE A 171 -5.10 10.46 -4.36
C ILE A 171 -4.71 11.40 -5.50
N ARG A 172 -3.85 12.40 -5.23
CA ARG A 172 -3.35 13.36 -6.24
C ARG A 172 -2.63 12.65 -7.38
N ASP A 173 -1.69 11.78 -7.04
CA ASP A 173 -0.84 11.11 -8.04
C ASP A 173 -1.63 10.14 -8.92
N ALA A 174 -2.74 9.60 -8.39
CA ALA A 174 -3.63 8.72 -9.14
C ALA A 174 -4.70 9.45 -9.96
N ALA A 175 -4.98 10.72 -9.67
CA ALA A 175 -6.05 11.47 -10.32
C ALA A 175 -5.70 11.84 -11.78
N HIS A 176 -6.74 12.12 -12.56
CA HIS A 176 -6.58 12.77 -13.85
C HIS A 176 -6.10 14.21 -13.66
N THR A 177 -5.25 14.72 -14.56
CA THR A 177 -4.68 16.08 -14.47
C THR A 177 -5.75 17.17 -14.44
N ASP A 178 -6.88 16.95 -15.10
CA ASP A 178 -8.02 17.88 -15.11
C ASP A 178 -8.75 17.97 -13.76
N MET A 179 -8.39 17.13 -12.78
CA MET A 179 -8.97 17.15 -11.44
C MET A 179 -8.11 17.91 -10.42
N THR A 180 -6.99 18.50 -10.83
CA THR A 180 -6.01 19.13 -9.93
C THR A 180 -6.65 20.23 -9.07
N ASP A 181 -7.58 21.00 -9.62
CA ASP A 181 -8.28 22.09 -8.91
C ASP A 181 -9.14 21.59 -7.73
N TYR A 182 -9.61 20.34 -7.77
CA TYR A 182 -10.38 19.74 -6.69
C TYR A 182 -9.48 19.13 -5.59
N ILE A 183 -8.18 19.00 -5.88
CA ILE A 183 -7.18 18.36 -5.04
C ILE A 183 -6.20 19.40 -4.51
N GLN A 184 -6.39 20.71 -4.75
CA GLN A 184 -5.63 21.76 -4.05
C GLN A 184 -6.28 22.05 -2.69
N PRO A 185 -5.49 22.36 -1.64
CA PRO A 185 -6.08 22.84 -0.40
C PRO A 185 -6.76 24.19 -0.71
N PRO A 186 -7.76 24.63 0.08
CA PRO A 186 -7.99 26.07 0.17
C PRO A 186 -6.63 26.69 0.53
N TYR A 187 -6.13 27.57 -0.32
CA TYR A 187 -4.88 28.29 -0.08
C TYR A 187 -4.96 28.98 1.28
N ASP A 188 -4.24 28.44 2.27
CA ASP A 188 -3.95 29.14 3.51
C ASP A 188 -2.49 29.57 3.40
N PRO A 189 -2.21 30.88 3.23
CA PRO A 189 -0.85 31.37 3.16
C PRO A 189 -0.27 31.30 4.57
N VAL A 190 0.21 30.12 4.97
CA VAL A 190 1.24 30.05 5.98
C VAL A 190 2.53 30.41 5.25
N GLU A 191 3.09 31.58 5.56
CA GLU A 191 4.47 31.90 5.20
C GLU A 191 5.36 30.85 5.87
N GLU A 192 5.70 29.78 5.15
CA GLU A 192 6.85 28.97 5.52
C GLU A 192 8.07 29.89 5.49
N PRO A 193 8.83 30.03 6.59
CA PRO A 193 10.07 30.76 6.54
C PRO A 193 10.93 30.11 5.46
N ALA A 194 11.44 30.92 4.53
CA ALA A 194 12.30 30.46 3.47
C ALA A 194 13.51 29.75 4.09
N LEU A 195 13.44 28.42 4.16
CA LEU A 195 14.61 27.59 4.39
C LEU A 195 15.46 27.76 3.15
N GLU A 196 16.66 28.31 3.35
CA GLU A 196 17.68 28.32 2.31
C GLU A 196 17.85 26.88 1.81
N PRO A 197 18.02 26.67 0.50
CA PRO A 197 18.17 25.33 -0.04
C PRO A 197 19.45 24.72 0.55
N ASP A 198 19.29 23.83 1.51
CA ASP A 198 20.37 22.95 1.93
C ASP A 198 20.83 22.16 0.70
N GLU A 199 22.15 22.13 0.51
CA GLU A 199 22.79 21.40 -0.57
C GLU A 199 22.32 19.94 -0.54
N ASP A 200 21.69 19.57 -1.65
CA ASP A 200 21.01 18.30 -1.92
C ASP A 200 21.95 17.09 -1.77
N ASP A 201 21.98 16.49 -0.57
CA ASP A 201 22.33 15.08 -0.34
C ASP A 201 21.05 14.20 -0.41
N GLY A 202 20.20 14.46 -1.41
CA GLY A 202 19.05 13.65 -1.75
C GLY A 202 19.48 12.24 -2.18
N VAL A 203 18.77 11.24 -1.65
CA VAL A 203 18.89 9.85 -2.10
C VAL A 203 18.62 9.82 -3.60
N SER A 204 19.62 9.43 -4.38
CA SER A 204 19.51 9.54 -5.84
C SER A 204 18.41 8.61 -6.37
N GLU A 205 17.83 8.96 -7.51
CA GLU A 205 16.80 8.15 -8.19
C GLU A 205 17.25 6.67 -8.39
N TRP A 206 18.57 6.43 -8.49
CA TRP A 206 19.18 5.10 -8.59
C TRP A 206 19.20 4.30 -7.27
N GLU A 207 19.18 4.97 -6.13
CA GLU A 207 19.14 4.32 -4.81
C GLU A 207 17.71 3.88 -4.44
N PHE A 208 16.70 4.43 -5.10
CA PHE A 208 15.30 3.96 -5.05
C PHE A 208 15.08 2.69 -5.89
N GLU A 209 15.89 2.47 -6.93
CA GLU A 209 15.81 1.28 -7.79
C GLU A 209 16.37 0.04 -7.07
N GLY A 210 15.56 -0.58 -6.19
CA GLY A 210 15.87 -1.90 -5.63
C GLY A 210 15.40 -2.15 -4.20
N LEU A 211 14.88 -1.13 -3.52
CA LEU A 211 14.42 -1.25 -2.14
C LEU A 211 12.94 -1.65 -2.05
N THR A 212 12.62 -2.50 -1.09
CA THR A 212 11.22 -2.74 -0.69
C THR A 212 10.67 -1.51 0.03
N TRP A 213 9.35 -1.33 0.03
CA TRP A 213 8.72 -0.23 0.78
C TRP A 213 9.07 -0.27 2.28
N GLY A 214 9.23 -1.48 2.83
CA GLY A 214 9.71 -1.67 4.21
C GLY A 214 11.11 -1.10 4.44
N GLN A 215 12.04 -1.32 3.50
CA GLN A 215 13.40 -0.78 3.57
C GLN A 215 13.45 0.74 3.37
N ILE A 216 12.60 1.27 2.47
CA ILE A 216 12.46 2.72 2.27
C ILE A 216 11.96 3.37 3.57
N ARG A 217 10.90 2.83 4.17
CA ARG A 217 10.33 3.34 5.43
C ARG A 217 11.32 3.24 6.59
N GLU A 218 12.02 2.13 6.75
CA GLU A 218 13.03 1.97 7.82
C GLU A 218 14.18 2.98 7.69
N ARG A 219 14.63 3.26 6.45
CA ARG A 219 15.65 4.29 6.21
C ARG A 219 15.15 5.70 6.50
N LEU A 220 13.91 6.02 6.10
CA LEU A 220 13.30 7.31 6.41
C LEU A 220 13.16 7.51 7.93
N VAL A 221 12.64 6.51 8.64
CA VAL A 221 12.52 6.55 10.11
C VAL A 221 13.89 6.73 10.79
N ALA A 222 14.92 6.01 10.34
CA ALA A 222 16.27 6.14 10.90
C ALA A 222 16.88 7.53 10.66
N ARG A 223 16.61 8.15 9.50
CA ARG A 223 17.07 9.51 9.18
C ARG A 223 16.39 10.54 10.07
N TYR A 224 15.06 10.51 10.18
CA TYR A 224 14.31 11.46 11.02
C TYR A 224 14.64 11.31 12.51
N GLN A 225 14.94 10.10 12.99
CA GLN A 225 15.44 9.90 14.34
C GLN A 225 16.83 10.52 14.56
N LYS A 226 17.69 10.47 13.55
CA LYS A 226 19.03 11.07 13.61
C LYS A 226 18.96 12.59 13.56
N GLU A 227 18.20 13.15 12.63
CA GLU A 227 17.97 14.59 12.49
C GLU A 227 17.29 15.17 13.75
N GLY A 228 16.31 14.46 14.31
CA GLY A 228 15.67 14.83 15.58
C GLY A 228 16.63 14.77 16.79
N LEU A 229 17.61 13.86 16.78
CA LEU A 229 18.64 13.78 17.82
C LEU A 229 19.64 14.94 17.71
N GLU A 230 20.04 15.28 16.50
CA GLU A 230 20.97 16.39 16.20
C GLU A 230 20.34 17.75 16.56
N GLN A 231 19.09 17.99 16.16
CA GLN A 231 18.35 19.20 16.56
C GLN A 231 18.12 19.28 18.08
N GLY A 232 17.85 18.15 18.74
CA GLY A 232 17.70 18.10 20.20
C GLY A 232 19.01 18.38 20.96
N LEU A 233 20.15 18.04 20.37
CA LEU A 233 21.48 18.34 20.93
C LEU A 233 21.84 19.82 20.75
N GLU A 234 21.51 20.42 19.61
CA GLU A 234 21.72 21.86 19.38
C GLU A 234 20.85 22.72 20.29
N GLN A 235 19.57 22.38 20.45
CA GLN A 235 18.64 23.11 21.33
C GLN A 235 18.95 22.93 22.83
N GLY A 236 19.67 21.87 23.20
CA GLY A 236 20.09 21.61 24.59
C GLY A 236 21.41 22.30 24.99
N LEU A 237 22.08 22.98 24.04
CA LEU A 237 23.35 23.68 24.24
C LEU A 237 23.20 25.22 24.24
N GLU A 238 21.99 25.74 23.99
CA GLU A 238 21.59 27.15 24.23
C GLU A 238 20.97 27.34 25.62
#